data_AF-A0A924XUS6-F1
#
_entry.id   AF-A0A924XUS6-F1
#
_cell.length_a   1.000
_cell.length_b   1.000
_cell.length_c   1.000
_cell.angle_alpha   90.00
_cell.angle_beta   90.00
_cell.angle_gamma   90.00
#
_symmetry.space_group_name_H-M   'P 1'
#
loop_
_entity.id
_entity.type
_entity.pdbx_description
1 polymer ?
#
loop_
_entity_poly.entity_id
_entity_poly.type
_entity_poly.pdbx_seq_one_letter_code
_entity_poly.pdbx_strand_id
1 'polypeptide(L)'
;MNQRQDLRSLDDEAAEAVETWLQRFNEAASDPSPGKLASLFLPDSHWREILALSWELKTVSGSGEIGRALAQALPRFQARGF
;
A
#
# COMPACT_ATOMS: atom_id res chain seq x y z
N MET A 1 10.57 -30.42 16.79
CA MET A 1 10.03 -29.17 16.24
C MET A 1 10.34 -29.17 14.75
N ASN A 2 9.33 -29.07 13.88
CA ASN A 2 9.44 -29.39 12.45
C ASN A 2 9.46 -28.09 11.62
N GLN A 3 10.63 -27.68 11.10
CA GLN A 3 10.84 -26.41 10.40
C GLN A 3 9.83 -26.09 9.26
N ARG A 4 9.19 -27.11 8.66
CA ARG A 4 8.15 -26.88 7.61
C ARG A 4 6.82 -26.37 8.17
N GLN A 5 6.50 -26.64 9.43
CA GLN A 5 5.31 -26.09 10.07
C GLN A 5 5.53 -24.62 10.45
N ASP A 6 6.73 -24.29 10.93
CA ASP A 6 7.11 -22.91 11.27
C ASP A 6 7.10 -21.98 10.04
N LEU A 7 7.56 -22.47 8.87
CA LEU A 7 7.51 -21.68 7.63
C LEU A 7 6.08 -21.41 7.15
N ARG A 8 5.17 -22.40 7.25
CA ARG A 8 3.77 -22.22 6.86
C ARG A 8 3.03 -21.24 7.77
N SER A 9 3.30 -21.26 9.08
CA SER A 9 2.66 -20.30 9.98
C SER A 9 3.11 -18.85 9.72
N LEU A 10 4.35 -18.65 9.26
CA LEU A 10 4.83 -17.33 8.85
C LEU A 10 4.16 -16.86 7.56
N ASP A 11 3.92 -17.77 6.61
CA ASP A 11 3.18 -17.46 5.38
C ASP A 11 1.72 -17.06 5.70
N ASP A 12 1.08 -17.76 6.64
CA ASP A 12 -0.29 -17.46 7.07
C ASP A 12 -0.39 -16.09 7.78
N GLU A 13 0.56 -15.78 8.67
CA GLU A 13 0.62 -14.47 9.36
C GLU A 13 0.87 -13.33 8.37
N ALA A 14 1.76 -13.54 7.39
CA ALA A 14 2.01 -12.58 6.33
C ALA A 14 0.77 -12.36 5.44
N ALA A 15 0.03 -13.42 5.13
CA ALA A 15 -1.21 -13.33 4.35
C ALA A 15 -2.28 -12.51 5.08
N GLU A 16 -2.50 -12.76 6.37
CA GLU A 16 -3.46 -12.01 7.19
C GLU A 16 -3.09 -10.52 7.30
N ALA A 17 -1.78 -10.22 7.46
CA ALA A 17 -1.29 -8.86 7.49
C ALA A 17 -1.53 -8.12 6.16
N VAL A 18 -1.31 -8.81 5.03
CA VAL A 18 -1.54 -8.26 3.69
C VAL A 18 -3.03 -8.02 3.43
N GLU A 19 -3.92 -8.96 3.76
CA GLU A 19 -5.37 -8.79 3.61
C GLU A 19 -5.87 -7.60 4.44
N THR A 20 -5.44 -7.51 5.70
CA THR A 20 -5.78 -6.38 6.57
C THR A 20 -5.31 -5.05 5.99
N TRP A 21 -4.09 -5.02 5.43
CA TRP A 21 -3.55 -3.82 4.80
C TRP A 21 -4.33 -3.44 3.54
N LEU A 22 -4.65 -4.40 2.67
CA LEU A 22 -5.40 -4.19 1.43
C LEU A 22 -6.81 -3.66 1.71
N GLN A 23 -7.49 -4.21 2.71
CA GLN A 23 -8.82 -3.74 3.09
C GLN A 23 -8.80 -2.26 3.52
N ARG A 24 -7.85 -1.88 4.39
CA ARG A 24 -7.68 -0.49 4.83
C ARG A 24 -7.26 0.43 3.69
N PHE A 25 -6.45 -0.07 2.76
CA PHE A 25 -6.06 0.68 1.57
C PHE A 25 -7.25 0.95 0.66
N ASN A 26 -8.09 -0.05 0.39
CA ASN A 26 -9.33 0.09 -0.39
C ASN A 26 -10.30 1.11 0.24
N GLU A 27 -10.42 1.11 1.57
CA GLU A 27 -11.21 2.10 2.31
C GLU A 27 -10.63 3.51 2.16
N ALA A 28 -9.32 3.67 2.41
CA ALA A 28 -8.63 4.95 2.27
C ALA A 28 -8.64 5.47 0.81
N ALA A 29 -8.67 4.58 -0.17
CA ALA A 29 -8.74 4.95 -1.59
C ALA A 29 -10.12 5.42 -2.03
N SER A 30 -11.18 5.01 -1.33
CA SER A 30 -12.56 5.44 -1.62
C SER A 30 -12.85 6.87 -1.16
N ASP A 31 -12.14 7.34 -0.12
CA ASP A 31 -12.15 8.72 0.39
C ASP A 31 -10.70 9.17 0.71
N PRO A 32 -9.93 9.56 -0.33
CA PRO A 32 -8.50 9.81 -0.20
C PRO A 32 -8.20 10.99 0.71
N SER A 33 -7.46 10.73 1.78
CA SER A 33 -6.80 11.79 2.56
C SER A 33 -5.32 11.46 2.73
N PRO A 34 -4.42 12.46 2.64
CA PRO A 34 -2.99 12.22 2.79
C PRO A 34 -2.62 11.53 4.11
N GLY A 35 -3.31 11.87 5.21
CA GLY A 35 -3.08 11.30 6.53
C GLY A 35 -3.49 9.83 6.63
N LYS A 36 -4.72 9.50 6.20
CA LYS A 36 -5.20 8.10 6.18
C LYS A 36 -4.26 7.23 5.34
N LEU A 37 -3.89 7.70 4.15
CA LEU A 37 -3.00 6.96 3.25
C LEU A 37 -1.59 6.83 3.82
N ALA A 38 -0.99 7.89 4.38
CA ALA A 38 0.34 7.83 4.98
C ALA A 38 0.42 6.83 6.14
N SER A 39 -0.64 6.68 6.94
CA SER A 39 -0.67 5.74 8.07
C SER A 39 -0.57 4.26 7.68
N LEU A 40 -0.79 3.94 6.40
CA LEU A 40 -0.65 2.58 5.87
C LEU A 40 0.79 2.20 5.51
N PHE A 41 1.73 3.13 5.63
CA PHE A 41 3.10 2.95 5.21
C PHE A 41 4.08 3.17 6.36
N LEU A 42 5.17 2.39 6.37
CA LEU A 42 6.28 2.63 7.28
C LEU A 42 6.91 4.01 7.02
N PRO A 43 7.45 4.70 8.05
CA PRO A 43 7.98 6.04 7.91
C PRO A 43 9.01 6.21 6.79
N ASP A 44 9.85 5.20 6.56
CA ASP A 44 10.95 5.14 5.59
C ASP A 44 10.62 4.31 4.33
N SER A 45 9.35 3.99 4.11
CA SER A 45 8.91 3.23 2.94
C SER A 45 9.10 3.98 1.62
N HIS A 46 9.10 3.21 0.52
CA HIS A 46 9.19 3.72 -0.84
C HIS A 46 8.04 3.20 -1.68
N TRP A 47 7.28 4.10 -2.29
CA TRP A 47 6.25 3.77 -3.28
C TRP A 47 6.81 3.94 -4.68
N ARG A 48 6.82 2.86 -5.46
CA ARG A 48 7.17 2.92 -6.88
C ARG A 48 5.90 3.10 -7.69
N GLU A 49 5.76 4.26 -8.31
CA GLU A 49 4.77 4.45 -9.35
C GLU A 49 5.33 3.79 -10.63
N ILE A 50 4.93 2.54 -10.86
CA ILE A 50 5.31 1.80 -12.07
C ILE A 50 4.16 1.96 -13.07
N LEU A 51 4.30 2.94 -13.95
CA LEU A 51 3.60 3.14 -15.23
C LEU A 51 2.17 2.57 -15.31
N ALA A 52 1.23 3.25 -14.69
CA ALA A 52 -0.15 3.25 -15.17
C ALA A 52 -0.61 4.66 -15.59
N LEU A 53 0.11 5.74 -15.22
CA LEU A 53 -0.44 7.10 -15.22
C LEU A 53 0.41 8.16 -15.96
N SER A 54 1.75 8.05 -15.92
CA SER A 54 2.67 9.11 -16.41
C SER A 54 3.73 8.65 -17.42
N TRP A 55 3.89 7.34 -17.66
CA TRP A 55 5.03 6.77 -18.42
C TRP A 55 6.42 7.11 -17.83
N GLU A 56 6.48 7.65 -16.60
CA GLU A 56 7.71 7.83 -15.81
C GLU A 56 7.78 6.84 -14.64
N LEU A 57 8.92 6.15 -14.49
CA LEU A 57 9.18 5.37 -13.27
C LEU A 57 9.58 6.34 -12.15
N LYS A 58 8.62 6.67 -11.28
CA LYS A 58 8.85 7.55 -10.14
C LYS A 58 8.92 6.76 -8.85
N THR A 59 9.91 7.07 -8.02
CA THR A 59 9.95 6.60 -6.62
C THR A 59 9.57 7.76 -5.71
N VAL A 60 8.58 7.54 -4.86
CA VAL A 60 8.17 8.47 -3.80
C VAL A 60 8.61 7.87 -2.48
N SER A 61 9.39 8.61 -1.71
CA SER A 61 10.01 8.13 -0.48
C SER A 61 9.40 8.81 0.74
N GLY A 62 9.13 8.03 1.78
CA GLY A 62 8.57 8.49 3.04
C GLY A 62 7.05 8.50 3.05
N SER A 63 6.45 7.96 4.12
CA SER A 63 5.00 7.75 4.21
C SER A 63 4.17 9.02 3.99
N GLY A 64 4.65 10.18 4.47
CA GLY A 64 3.99 11.47 4.28
C GLY A 64 3.97 11.99 2.84
N GLU A 65 5.02 11.73 2.05
CA GLU A 65 5.03 12.06 0.62
C GLU A 65 4.22 11.04 -0.18
N ILE A 66 4.30 9.76 0.19
CA ILE A 66 3.49 8.68 -0.41
C ILE A 66 2.00 8.99 -0.25
N GLY A 67 1.55 9.33 0.96
CA GLY A 67 0.16 9.67 1.23
C GLY A 67 -0.32 10.88 0.41
N ARG A 68 0.52 11.92 0.25
CA ARG A 68 0.21 13.07 -0.60
C ARG A 68 0.11 12.70 -2.08
N ALA A 69 1.07 11.92 -2.59
CA ALA A 69 1.08 11.48 -3.99
C ALA A 69 -0.16 10.63 -4.31
N LEU A 70 -0.49 9.67 -3.45
CA LEU A 70 -1.68 8.83 -3.62
C LEU A 70 -2.98 9.64 -3.54
N ALA A 71 -3.11 10.57 -2.59
CA ALA A 71 -4.30 11.42 -2.48
C ALA A 71 -4.52 12.30 -3.73
N GLN A 72 -3.45 12.70 -4.41
CA GLN A 72 -3.54 13.44 -5.67
C GLN A 72 -3.86 12.54 -6.87
N ALA A 73 -3.34 11.30 -6.88
CA ALA A 73 -3.50 10.38 -8.00
C ALA A 73 -4.87 9.68 -8.00
N LEU A 74 -5.31 9.12 -6.87
CA LEU A 74 -6.51 8.28 -6.77
C LEU A 74 -7.80 8.92 -7.32
N PRO A 75 -8.07 10.23 -7.16
CA PRO A 75 -9.25 10.84 -7.78
C PRO A 75 -9.22 10.80 -9.32
N ARG A 76 -8.03 10.75 -9.92
CA ARG A 76 -7.84 10.66 -11.37
C ARG A 76 -7.94 9.22 -11.87
N PHE A 77 -7.77 8.25 -10.97
CA PHE A 77 -7.69 6.82 -11.27
C PHE A 77 -8.61 6.05 -10.34
N GLN A 78 -9.80 5.72 -10.84
CA GLN A 78 -10.84 5.01 -10.09
C GLN A 78 -10.53 3.52 -9.88
N ALA A 79 -9.28 3.18 -9.57
CA ALA A 79 -8.89 1.82 -9.29
C ALA A 79 -9.55 1.37 -7.97
N ARG A 80 -10.20 0.21 -8.00
CA ARG A 80 -10.96 -0.36 -6.89
C ARG A 80 -10.89 -1.88 -6.93
N GLY A 81 -11.12 -2.51 -5.77
CA GLY A 81 -11.27 -3.96 -5.66
C GLY A 81 -9.95 -4.72 -5.77
N PHE A 82 -8.88 -4.16 -5.18
CA PHE A 82 -7.62 -4.87 -4.99
C PHE A 82 -7.78 -5.97 -3.94
#